data_AF-A0A5B6UBG0-F1
#
_entry.id   AF-A0A5B6UBG0-F1
#
_cell.length_a   1.000
_cell.length_b   1.000
_cell.length_c   1.000
_cell.angle_alpha   90.00
_cell.angle_beta   90.00
_cell.angle_gamma   90.00
#
_symmetry.space_group_name_H-M   'P 1'
#
loop_
_entity.id
_entity.type
_entity.pdbx_description
1 polymer ?
#
loop_
_entity_poly.entity_id
_entity_poly.type
_entity_poly.pdbx_seq_one_letter_code
_entity_poly.pdbx_strand_id
1 'polypeptide(L)'
;MEILHQSHTFPIRDRRADSLGDFKYIPDEIICTILDCLNPLDLARLACVSSFMYIFCNEEPLWMSVCLKKASGHIQYKGSWQKTTLHLENLPNEYIEFYRKPLQFDGFSSPFLYRRLYRCHTTLDGFSFDDGNVERKNDISAEQFHREYDGIKPVLLNGLADTWPARKTWTIDQLVPKYGDTTFNISSSLKVSMTFKDYVSYMKQQHDEDPLYIFDDKDYN
;
A
#
# COMPACT_ATOMS: atom_id res chain seq x y z
N MET A 1 55.66 7.85 -9.06
CA MET A 1 54.82 6.74 -9.53
C MET A 1 53.46 6.91 -8.87
N GLU A 2 52.57 7.65 -9.52
CA GLU A 2 51.17 7.69 -9.11
C GLU A 2 50.51 6.39 -9.59
N ILE A 3 50.04 5.58 -8.65
CA ILE A 3 49.22 4.42 -8.94
C ILE A 3 47.82 4.94 -9.25
N LEU A 4 47.51 5.10 -10.52
CA LEU A 4 46.15 5.30 -11.01
C LEU A 4 45.33 4.06 -10.64
N HIS A 5 44.49 4.17 -9.62
CA HIS A 5 43.40 3.23 -9.39
C HIS A 5 42.42 3.37 -10.55
N GLN A 6 42.56 2.53 -11.57
CA GLN A 6 41.50 2.31 -12.56
C GLN A 6 40.32 1.63 -11.83
N SER A 7 39.30 2.40 -11.51
CA SER A 7 37.99 1.87 -11.20
C SER A 7 37.41 1.28 -12.49
N HIS A 8 37.59 -0.03 -12.69
CA HIS A 8 36.86 -0.76 -13.73
C HIS A 8 35.39 -0.85 -13.32
N THR A 9 34.60 0.20 -13.61
CA THR A 9 33.15 0.09 -13.68
C THR A 9 32.83 -0.81 -14.87
N PHE A 10 32.62 -2.10 -14.61
CA PHE A 10 31.98 -2.97 -15.58
C PHE A 10 30.62 -2.35 -15.96
N PRO A 11 30.29 -2.24 -17.26
CA PRO A 11 28.97 -1.75 -17.65
C PRO A 11 27.92 -2.67 -17.01
N ILE A 12 27.01 -2.08 -16.25
CA ILE A 12 25.89 -2.80 -15.65
C ILE A 12 25.08 -3.40 -16.81
N ARG A 13 25.21 -4.70 -17.01
CA ARG A 13 24.52 -5.44 -18.08
C ARG A 13 23.04 -5.54 -17.74
N ASP A 14 22.17 -5.23 -18.71
CA ASP A 14 20.73 -5.43 -18.56
C ASP A 14 20.42 -6.92 -18.33
N ARG A 15 19.88 -7.21 -17.15
CA ARG A 15 19.54 -8.55 -16.69
C ARG A 15 18.29 -9.11 -17.37
N ARG A 16 17.45 -8.26 -17.96
CA ARG A 16 16.14 -8.64 -18.49
C ARG A 16 16.24 -9.73 -19.55
N ALA A 17 17.10 -9.54 -20.55
CA ALA A 17 17.26 -10.51 -21.64
C ALA A 17 17.77 -11.87 -21.13
N ASP A 18 18.73 -11.86 -20.21
CA ASP A 18 19.35 -13.08 -19.67
C ASP A 18 18.44 -13.82 -18.68
N SER A 19 17.56 -13.11 -17.97
CA SER A 19 16.70 -13.69 -16.94
C SER A 19 15.32 -14.09 -17.41
N LEU A 20 14.78 -13.46 -18.45
CA LEU A 20 13.43 -13.73 -18.95
C LEU A 20 13.39 -14.58 -20.22
N GLY A 21 14.51 -14.71 -20.95
CA GLY A 21 14.50 -15.41 -22.25
C GLY A 21 13.48 -14.77 -23.19
N ASP A 22 12.56 -15.56 -23.73
CA ASP A 22 11.51 -15.08 -24.66
C ASP A 22 10.48 -14.15 -23.99
N PHE A 23 10.33 -14.21 -22.66
CA PHE A 23 9.45 -13.30 -21.91
C PHE A 23 9.99 -11.87 -21.85
N LYS A 24 11.22 -11.60 -22.31
CA LYS A 24 11.83 -10.26 -22.31
C LYS A 24 11.03 -9.22 -23.11
N TYR A 25 10.17 -9.65 -24.04
CA TYR A 25 9.33 -8.76 -24.84
C TYR A 25 8.00 -8.41 -24.17
N ILE A 26 7.62 -9.06 -23.07
CA ILE A 26 6.35 -8.84 -22.37
C ILE A 26 6.50 -7.66 -21.41
N PRO A 27 5.69 -6.59 -21.50
CA PRO A 27 5.76 -5.46 -20.58
C PRO A 27 5.61 -5.87 -19.11
N ASP A 28 6.27 -5.14 -18.22
CA ASP A 28 6.31 -5.46 -16.78
C ASP A 28 4.91 -5.45 -16.14
N GLU A 29 4.04 -4.55 -16.60
CA GLU A 29 2.63 -4.48 -16.22
C GLU A 29 1.90 -5.81 -16.48
N ILE A 30 2.17 -6.41 -17.64
CA ILE A 30 1.53 -7.65 -18.08
C ILE A 30 2.12 -8.83 -17.30
N ILE A 31 3.42 -8.83 -17.02
CA ILE A 31 4.05 -9.81 -16.12
C ILE A 31 3.35 -9.76 -14.76
N CYS A 32 3.21 -8.59 -14.13
CA CYS A 32 2.51 -8.45 -12.85
C CYS A 32 1.05 -8.92 -12.91
N THR A 33 0.34 -8.65 -14.01
CA THR A 33 -1.05 -9.11 -14.20
C THR A 33 -1.15 -10.63 -14.25
N ILE A 34 -0.19 -11.30 -14.92
CA ILE A 34 -0.11 -12.77 -14.96
C ILE A 34 0.19 -13.32 -13.58
N LEU A 35 1.14 -12.72 -12.85
CA LEU A 35 1.50 -13.14 -11.50
C LEU A 35 0.31 -13.03 -10.52
N ASP A 36 -0.53 -12.02 -10.67
CA ASP A 36 -1.72 -11.79 -9.84
C ASP A 36 -2.81 -12.88 -10.01
N CYS A 37 -2.68 -13.75 -11.02
CA CYS A 37 -3.55 -14.92 -11.20
C CYS A 37 -3.03 -16.18 -10.49
N LEU A 38 -1.83 -16.14 -9.90
CA LEU A 38 -1.18 -17.30 -9.29
C LEU A 38 -1.48 -17.38 -7.78
N ASN A 39 -1.50 -18.59 -7.26
CA ASN A 39 -1.55 -18.82 -5.81
C ASN A 39 -0.14 -18.68 -5.18
N PRO A 40 -0.04 -18.56 -3.84
CA PRO A 40 1.25 -18.43 -3.16
C PRO A 40 2.30 -19.50 -3.47
N LEU A 41 1.87 -20.75 -3.68
CA LEU A 41 2.79 -21.85 -3.98
C LEU A 41 3.41 -21.70 -5.37
N ASP A 42 2.60 -21.32 -6.37
CA ASP A 42 3.08 -21.12 -7.73
C ASP A 42 3.94 -19.85 -7.84
N LEU A 43 3.62 -18.80 -7.07
CA LEU A 43 4.49 -17.63 -6.92
C LEU A 43 5.85 -18.00 -6.32
N ALA A 44 5.87 -18.81 -5.26
CA ALA A 44 7.12 -19.27 -4.64
C ALA A 44 7.98 -20.10 -5.60
N ARG A 45 7.35 -20.97 -6.40
CA ARG A 45 8.04 -21.74 -7.45
C ARG A 45 8.60 -20.83 -8.53
N LEU A 46 7.82 -19.88 -9.02
CA LEU A 46 8.23 -18.97 -10.08
C LEU A 46 9.34 -18.02 -9.62
N ALA A 47 9.32 -17.59 -8.37
CA ALA A 47 10.40 -16.81 -7.76
C ALA A 47 11.77 -17.52 -7.80
N CYS A 48 11.79 -18.86 -7.94
CA CYS A 48 13.01 -19.65 -8.02
C CYS A 48 13.54 -19.82 -9.46
N VAL A 49 12.79 -19.38 -10.48
CA VAL A 49 13.12 -19.65 -11.90
C VAL A 49 14.21 -18.72 -12.43
N SER A 50 14.17 -17.44 -12.06
CA SER A 50 15.17 -16.46 -12.49
C SER A 50 15.23 -15.27 -11.53
N SER A 51 16.32 -14.50 -11.60
CA SER A 51 16.47 -13.30 -10.78
C SER A 51 15.41 -12.23 -11.07
N PHE A 52 14.89 -12.16 -12.30
CA PHE A 52 13.83 -11.20 -12.64
C PHE A 52 12.48 -11.65 -12.06
N MET A 53 12.16 -12.95 -12.16
CA MET A 53 10.96 -13.51 -11.53
C MET A 53 11.02 -13.47 -10.02
N TYR A 54 12.20 -13.65 -9.42
CA TYR A 54 12.38 -13.44 -7.97
C TYR A 54 11.92 -12.05 -7.56
N ILE A 55 12.40 -10.99 -8.22
CA ILE A 55 12.05 -9.61 -7.87
C ILE A 55 10.53 -9.41 -7.99
N PHE A 56 9.95 -9.75 -9.13
CA PHE A 56 8.51 -9.56 -9.38
C PHE A 56 7.62 -10.38 -8.44
N CYS A 57 7.98 -11.62 -8.13
CA CYS A 57 7.20 -12.47 -7.21
C CYS A 57 7.34 -12.05 -5.74
N ASN A 58 8.23 -11.12 -5.40
CA ASN A 58 8.39 -10.59 -4.05
C ASN A 58 7.87 -9.14 -3.89
N GLU A 59 7.18 -8.61 -4.90
CA GLU A 59 6.57 -7.28 -4.83
C GLU A 59 5.38 -7.25 -3.87
N GLU A 60 5.40 -6.34 -2.90
CA GLU A 60 4.35 -6.23 -1.86
C GLU A 60 2.92 -6.04 -2.42
N PRO A 61 2.67 -5.21 -3.46
CA PRO A 61 1.33 -5.06 -4.03
C PRO A 61 0.74 -6.37 -4.59
N LEU A 62 1.58 -7.26 -5.12
CA LEU A 62 1.15 -8.58 -5.58
C LEU A 62 0.63 -9.40 -4.40
N TRP A 63 1.40 -9.43 -3.31
CA TRP A 63 1.02 -10.15 -2.10
C TRP A 63 -0.20 -9.54 -1.41
N MET A 64 -0.41 -8.21 -1.49
CA MET A 64 -1.62 -7.57 -0.97
C MET A 64 -2.85 -8.12 -1.69
N SER A 65 -2.83 -8.14 -3.02
CA SER A 65 -3.92 -8.68 -3.83
C SER A 65 -4.21 -10.15 -3.53
N VAL A 66 -3.16 -10.98 -3.45
CA VAL A 66 -3.28 -12.40 -3.10
C VAL A 66 -3.86 -12.59 -1.68
N CYS A 67 -3.38 -11.79 -0.72
CA CYS A 67 -3.88 -11.79 0.66
C CYS A 67 -5.37 -11.45 0.70
N LEU A 68 -5.79 -10.38 0.03
CA LEU A 68 -7.18 -9.92 0.02
C LEU A 68 -8.11 -10.93 -0.64
N LYS A 69 -7.70 -11.53 -1.77
CA LYS A 69 -8.46 -12.60 -2.45
C LYS A 69 -8.67 -13.83 -1.57
N LYS A 70 -7.71 -14.13 -0.69
CA LYS A 70 -7.74 -15.29 0.21
C LYS A 70 -8.47 -15.00 1.52
N ALA A 71 -8.38 -13.77 2.03
CA ALA A 71 -8.90 -13.40 3.33
C ALA A 71 -10.42 -13.62 3.41
N SER A 72 -10.85 -14.44 4.37
CA SER A 72 -12.27 -14.71 4.64
C SER A 72 -12.80 -13.78 5.74
N GLY A 73 -12.76 -12.47 5.49
CA GLY A 73 -13.26 -11.46 6.42
C GLY A 73 -12.14 -10.73 7.16
N HIS A 74 -11.63 -11.28 8.27
CA HIS A 74 -10.70 -10.55 9.15
C HIS A 74 -9.23 -10.71 8.73
N ILE A 75 -8.50 -9.60 8.60
CA ILE A 75 -7.05 -9.59 8.36
C ILE A 75 -6.31 -9.01 9.56
N GLN A 76 -5.17 -9.62 9.88
CA GLN A 76 -4.18 -9.06 10.79
C GLN A 76 -2.85 -8.91 10.06
N TYR A 77 -2.47 -7.68 9.72
CA TYR A 77 -1.22 -7.38 9.02
C TYR A 77 0.01 -7.79 9.84
N LYS A 78 0.95 -8.50 9.21
CA LYS A 78 2.17 -9.05 9.84
C LYS A 78 3.45 -8.32 9.39
N GLY A 79 3.35 -7.02 9.13
CA GLY A 79 4.47 -6.14 8.75
C GLY A 79 4.88 -6.20 7.27
N SER A 80 4.34 -7.15 6.51
CA SER A 80 4.39 -7.21 5.03
C SER A 80 3.22 -8.04 4.53
N TRP A 81 2.76 -7.79 3.32
CA TRP A 81 1.68 -8.55 2.70
C TRP A 81 2.08 -9.99 2.41
N GLN A 82 3.35 -10.23 2.06
CA GLN A 82 3.86 -11.59 1.91
C GLN A 82 3.75 -12.37 3.23
N LYS A 83 4.28 -11.83 4.35
CA LYS A 83 4.16 -12.50 5.67
C LYS A 83 2.70 -12.67 6.10
N THR A 84 1.86 -11.67 5.82
CA THR A 84 0.43 -11.73 6.14
C THR A 84 -0.25 -12.88 5.38
N THR A 85 0.04 -13.02 4.08
CA THR A 85 -0.47 -14.12 3.25
C THR A 85 0.02 -15.48 3.73
N LEU A 86 1.32 -15.62 4.02
CA LEU A 86 1.90 -16.88 4.50
C LEU A 86 1.32 -17.31 5.85
N HIS A 87 0.98 -16.35 6.72
CA HIS A 87 0.27 -16.63 7.97
C HIS A 87 -1.14 -17.19 7.72
N LEU A 88 -1.85 -16.70 6.69
CA LEU A 88 -3.16 -17.23 6.28
C LEU A 88 -3.07 -18.63 5.64
N GLU A 89 -1.89 -19.05 5.14
CA GLU A 89 -1.67 -20.41 4.63
C GLU A 89 -1.50 -21.46 5.75
N ASN A 90 -1.56 -21.06 7.02
CA ASN A 90 -1.31 -21.94 8.18
C ASN A 90 0.02 -22.70 8.07
N LEU A 91 1.03 -22.08 7.46
CA LEU A 91 2.37 -22.66 7.38
C LEU A 91 3.02 -22.67 8.77
N PRO A 92 3.85 -23.68 9.10
CA PRO A 92 4.57 -23.69 10.37
C PRO A 92 5.39 -22.41 10.55
N ASN A 93 5.41 -21.85 11.77
CA ASN A 93 6.05 -20.56 12.07
C ASN A 93 7.52 -20.49 11.63
N GLU A 94 8.23 -21.63 11.65
CA GLU A 94 9.62 -21.74 11.17
C GLU A 94 9.80 -21.29 9.71
N TYR A 95 8.78 -21.45 8.85
CA TYR A 95 8.82 -21.00 7.45
C TYR A 95 8.45 -19.52 7.30
N ILE A 96 7.70 -18.94 8.25
CA ILE A 96 7.26 -17.54 8.23
C ILE A 96 8.34 -16.63 8.83
N GLU A 97 8.98 -17.08 9.91
CA GLU A 97 9.99 -16.33 10.66
C GLU A 97 11.40 -16.45 10.08
N PHE A 98 11.60 -17.28 9.06
CA PHE A 98 12.90 -17.43 8.42
C PHE A 98 13.29 -16.13 7.71
N TYR A 99 14.03 -15.27 8.41
CA TYR A 99 14.69 -14.09 7.87
C TYR A 99 15.74 -14.54 6.85
N ARG A 100 15.32 -14.81 5.62
CA ARG A 100 16.24 -14.87 4.49
C ARG A 100 16.53 -13.43 4.09
N LYS A 101 17.81 -13.04 4.15
CA LYS A 101 18.26 -11.78 3.55
C LYS A 101 17.75 -11.74 2.10
N PRO A 102 17.01 -10.70 1.68
CA PRO A 102 16.53 -10.60 0.31
C PRO A 102 17.68 -10.77 -0.67
N LEU A 103 17.47 -11.54 -1.72
CA LEU A 103 18.47 -11.71 -2.78
C LEU A 103 18.58 -10.39 -3.54
N GLN A 104 19.83 -9.98 -3.81
CA GLN A 104 20.13 -8.76 -4.54
C GLN A 104 20.74 -9.12 -5.89
N PHE A 105 20.34 -8.38 -6.93
CA PHE A 105 20.72 -8.65 -8.30
C PHE A 105 21.05 -7.35 -9.02
N ASP A 106 22.27 -7.22 -9.54
CA ASP A 106 22.68 -6.06 -10.34
C ASP A 106 22.03 -6.09 -11.73
N GLY A 107 21.84 -4.92 -12.35
CA GLY A 107 21.37 -4.82 -13.74
C GLY A 107 19.87 -5.04 -13.93
N PHE A 108 19.09 -4.96 -12.85
CA PHE A 108 17.64 -4.89 -12.94
C PHE A 108 17.18 -3.47 -13.31
N SER A 109 16.29 -3.35 -14.29
CA SER A 109 15.66 -2.10 -14.67
C SER A 109 14.19 -2.35 -15.01
N SER A 110 13.31 -1.67 -14.28
CA SER A 110 11.87 -1.67 -14.51
C SER A 110 11.32 -0.27 -14.17
N PRO A 111 11.02 0.58 -15.16
CA PRO A 111 10.37 1.87 -14.91
C PRO A 111 9.01 1.72 -14.21
N PHE A 112 8.35 0.58 -14.42
CA PHE A 112 7.08 0.23 -13.80
C PHE A 112 7.24 0.03 -12.28
N LEU A 113 8.10 -0.90 -11.84
CA LEU A 113 8.32 -1.14 -10.41
C LEU A 113 9.01 0.05 -9.73
N TYR A 114 9.93 0.72 -10.42
CA TYR A 114 10.57 1.93 -9.90
C TYR A 114 9.55 3.03 -9.56
N ARG A 115 8.55 3.24 -10.43
CA ARG A 115 7.48 4.21 -10.17
C ARG A 115 6.68 3.87 -8.92
N ARG A 116 6.39 2.58 -8.70
CA ARG A 116 5.69 2.12 -7.49
C ARG A 116 6.52 2.38 -6.24
N LEU A 117 7.78 1.92 -6.25
CA LEU A 117 8.71 2.17 -5.15
C LEU A 117 8.81 3.65 -4.81
N TYR A 118 8.92 4.51 -5.84
CA TYR A 118 8.96 5.95 -5.67
C TYR A 118 7.69 6.48 -4.98
N ARG A 119 6.50 6.07 -5.41
CA ARG A 119 5.22 6.49 -4.81
C ARG A 119 5.10 6.07 -3.35
N CYS A 120 5.49 4.84 -3.02
CA CYS A 120 5.46 4.29 -1.66
C CYS A 120 6.36 5.05 -0.67
N HIS A 121 7.39 5.74 -1.15
CA HIS A 121 8.43 6.38 -0.31
C HIS A 121 8.54 7.90 -0.51
N THR A 122 7.68 8.49 -1.34
CA THR A 122 7.67 9.94 -1.55
C THR A 122 7.00 10.61 -0.34
N THR A 123 7.71 11.53 0.32
CA THR A 123 7.09 12.39 1.35
C THR A 123 6.04 13.30 0.72
N LEU A 124 4.89 13.40 1.38
CA LEU A 124 3.81 14.29 0.99
C LEU A 124 3.88 15.68 1.65
N ASP A 125 4.90 15.95 2.48
CA ASP A 125 5.02 17.22 3.23
C ASP A 125 5.06 18.45 2.29
N GLY A 126 5.59 18.27 1.08
CA GLY A 126 5.64 19.31 0.05
C GLY A 126 4.37 19.43 -0.81
N PHE A 127 3.42 18.51 -0.66
CA PHE A 127 2.14 18.49 -1.39
C PHE A 127 1.01 19.15 -0.58
N SER A 128 1.35 20.10 0.30
CA SER A 128 0.39 20.83 1.13
C SER A 128 -0.79 21.38 0.31
N PHE A 129 -2.00 21.18 0.84
CA PHE A 129 -3.27 21.47 0.18
C PHE A 129 -3.81 22.88 0.48
N ASP A 130 -4.43 23.43 -0.57
CA ASP A 130 -5.21 24.67 -0.68
C ASP A 130 -4.46 26.01 -0.63
N ASP A 131 -4.01 26.48 -1.79
CA ASP A 131 -3.56 27.86 -2.05
C ASP A 131 -4.71 28.91 -2.03
N GLY A 132 -5.88 28.54 -1.52
CA GLY A 132 -7.09 29.38 -1.53
C GLY A 132 -7.91 29.25 -2.81
N ASN A 133 -7.78 28.14 -3.54
CA ASN A 133 -8.54 27.90 -4.77
C ASN A 133 -10.02 27.58 -4.50
N VAL A 134 -10.35 27.10 -3.30
CA VAL A 134 -11.73 26.86 -2.87
C VAL A 134 -12.15 27.95 -1.88
N GLU A 135 -13.32 28.55 -2.13
CA GLU A 135 -13.87 29.59 -1.27
C GLU A 135 -14.13 29.05 0.15
N ARG A 136 -13.75 29.83 1.17
CA ARG A 136 -13.98 29.53 2.59
C ARG A 136 -14.99 30.48 3.18
N LYS A 137 -15.98 29.95 3.91
CA LYS A 137 -17.01 30.75 4.60
C LYS A 137 -17.08 30.41 6.07
N ASN A 138 -17.29 31.45 6.88
CA ASN A 138 -17.70 31.36 8.28
C ASN A 138 -19.18 31.77 8.37
N ASP A 139 -19.90 31.26 9.38
CA ASP A 139 -21.22 31.76 9.79
C ASP A 139 -22.26 31.90 8.65
N ILE A 140 -22.26 30.97 7.69
CA ILE A 140 -23.21 30.95 6.57
C ILE A 140 -24.59 30.47 7.04
N SER A 141 -25.66 31.15 6.62
CA SER A 141 -27.03 30.68 6.87
C SER A 141 -27.40 29.53 5.92
N ALA A 142 -28.35 28.68 6.31
CA ALA A 142 -28.82 27.58 5.47
C ALA A 142 -29.38 28.08 4.13
N GLU A 143 -30.11 29.20 4.14
CA GLU A 143 -30.69 29.82 2.95
C GLU A 143 -29.60 30.37 2.02
N GLN A 144 -28.55 30.96 2.59
CA GLN A 144 -27.41 31.41 1.80
C GLN A 144 -26.67 30.22 1.19
N PHE A 145 -26.41 29.17 1.97
CA PHE A 145 -25.76 27.96 1.48
C PHE A 145 -26.52 27.34 0.30
N HIS A 146 -27.84 27.17 0.45
CA HIS A 146 -28.69 26.57 -0.58
C HIS A 146 -28.73 27.41 -1.86
N ARG A 147 -28.76 28.74 -1.74
CA ARG A 147 -28.81 29.64 -2.91
C ARG A 147 -27.48 29.73 -3.66
N GLU A 148 -26.35 29.68 -2.96
CA GLU A 148 -25.04 30.07 -3.51
C GLU A 148 -24.08 28.90 -3.76
N TYR A 149 -24.31 27.74 -3.12
CA TYR A 149 -23.35 26.63 -3.11
C TYR A 149 -23.97 25.26 -3.40
N ASP A 150 -25.12 24.94 -2.82
CA ASP A 150 -25.77 23.63 -2.97
C ASP A 150 -26.05 23.30 -4.44
N GLY A 151 -25.42 22.25 -4.97
CA GLY A 151 -25.49 21.87 -6.39
C GLY A 151 -24.83 22.84 -7.38
N ILE A 152 -24.19 23.92 -6.92
CA ILE A 152 -23.63 24.98 -7.76
C ILE A 152 -22.10 24.95 -7.78
N LYS A 153 -21.46 25.03 -6.59
CA LYS A 153 -19.99 25.06 -6.47
C LYS A 153 -19.53 24.61 -5.08
N PRO A 154 -18.30 24.06 -4.95
CA PRO A 154 -17.76 23.67 -3.66
C PRO A 154 -17.48 24.89 -2.76
N VAL A 155 -17.60 24.69 -1.45
CA VAL A 155 -17.23 25.64 -0.41
C VAL A 155 -16.69 24.91 0.81
N LEU A 156 -15.68 25.48 1.46
CA LEU A 156 -15.16 25.01 2.73
C LEU A 156 -15.81 25.78 3.87
N LEU A 157 -16.55 25.06 4.72
CA LEU A 157 -17.22 25.63 5.89
C LEU A 157 -16.30 25.56 7.10
N ASN A 158 -15.92 26.73 7.60
CA ASN A 158 -15.06 26.88 8.77
C ASN A 158 -15.92 27.03 10.04
N GLY A 159 -15.33 26.77 11.21
CA GLY A 159 -15.94 27.01 12.52
C GLY A 159 -16.95 25.97 13.01
N LEU A 160 -17.58 25.20 12.11
CA LEU A 160 -18.67 24.27 12.47
C LEU A 160 -18.25 23.16 13.45
N ALA A 161 -17.05 22.61 13.27
CA ALA A 161 -16.54 21.50 14.08
C ALA A 161 -15.62 21.93 15.22
N ASP A 162 -15.45 23.25 15.45
CA ASP A 162 -14.44 23.76 16.41
C ASP A 162 -14.71 23.34 17.85
N THR A 163 -15.98 23.21 18.21
CA THR A 163 -16.46 22.84 19.55
C THR A 163 -16.71 21.34 19.69
N TRP A 164 -16.58 20.56 18.61
CA TRP A 164 -16.90 19.14 18.65
C TRP A 164 -15.91 18.39 19.56
N PRO A 165 -16.40 17.50 20.45
CA PRO A 165 -15.52 16.69 21.29
C PRO A 165 -14.50 15.88 20.48
N ALA A 166 -14.87 15.47 19.26
CA ALA A 166 -14.02 14.74 18.32
C ALA A 166 -12.66 15.44 18.10
N ARG A 167 -12.63 16.78 18.07
CA ARG A 167 -11.41 17.57 17.86
C ARG A 167 -10.32 17.31 18.92
N LYS A 168 -10.72 16.94 20.14
CA LYS A 168 -9.81 16.64 21.26
C LYS A 168 -9.72 15.15 21.58
N THR A 169 -10.70 14.36 21.14
CA THR A 169 -10.86 12.98 21.59
C THR A 169 -10.59 11.92 20.52
N TRP A 170 -10.65 12.29 19.23
CA TRP A 170 -10.38 11.37 18.14
C TRP A 170 -8.89 11.38 17.80
N THR A 171 -8.08 10.97 18.77
CA THR A 171 -6.65 10.66 18.58
C THR A 171 -6.43 9.15 18.69
N ILE A 172 -5.39 8.63 18.04
CA ILE A 172 -5.07 7.19 18.09
C ILE A 172 -4.95 6.70 19.55
N ASP A 173 -4.27 7.46 20.41
CA ASP A 173 -4.04 7.11 21.81
C ASP A 173 -5.33 7.06 22.66
N GLN A 174 -6.37 7.79 22.26
CA GLN A 174 -7.67 7.76 22.94
C GLN A 174 -8.65 6.75 22.31
N LEU A 175 -8.55 6.53 21.00
CA LEU A 175 -9.44 5.63 20.26
C LEU A 175 -9.04 4.17 20.44
N VAL A 176 -7.74 3.83 20.45
CA VAL A 176 -7.28 2.44 20.60
C VAL A 176 -7.75 1.80 21.92
N PRO A 177 -7.66 2.45 23.09
CA PRO A 177 -8.18 1.86 24.33
C PRO A 177 -9.69 1.63 24.34
N LYS A 178 -10.47 2.42 23.58
CA LYS A 178 -11.94 2.36 23.57
C LYS A 178 -12.50 1.45 22.49
N TYR A 179 -11.88 1.46 21.31
CA TYR A 179 -12.39 0.82 20.10
C TYR A 179 -11.38 -0.15 19.48
N GLY A 180 -10.28 -0.47 20.18
CA GLY A 180 -9.19 -1.30 19.66
C GLY A 180 -9.67 -2.64 19.10
N ASP A 181 -10.60 -3.30 19.78
CA ASP A 181 -11.19 -4.58 19.35
C ASP A 181 -12.43 -4.43 18.46
N THR A 182 -12.84 -3.20 18.13
CA THR A 182 -13.94 -2.96 17.20
C THR A 182 -13.47 -3.23 15.77
N THR A 183 -14.25 -4.04 15.05
CA THR A 183 -13.99 -4.40 13.66
C THR A 183 -14.56 -3.34 12.72
N PHE A 184 -13.76 -2.93 11.75
CA PHE A 184 -14.11 -1.97 10.72
C PHE A 184 -13.89 -2.58 9.33
N ASN A 185 -14.77 -2.26 8.39
CA ASN A 185 -14.54 -2.54 6.98
C ASN A 185 -13.41 -1.64 6.46
N ILE A 186 -12.55 -2.23 5.64
CA ILE A 186 -11.45 -1.52 4.98
C ILE A 186 -11.70 -1.41 3.48
N SER A 187 -11.07 -0.42 2.85
CA SER A 187 -11.22 -0.09 1.44
C SER A 187 -10.70 -1.21 0.52
N SER A 188 -11.56 -2.20 0.28
CA SER A 188 -11.31 -3.30 -0.62
C SER A 188 -12.59 -3.58 -1.41
N SER A 189 -12.44 -4.01 -2.67
CA SER A 189 -13.57 -4.55 -3.44
C SER A 189 -14.12 -5.85 -2.84
N LEU A 190 -13.36 -6.47 -1.93
CA LEU A 190 -13.74 -7.66 -1.19
C LEU A 190 -14.19 -7.27 0.22
N LYS A 191 -15.13 -8.04 0.80
CA LYS A 191 -15.63 -7.81 2.17
C LYS A 191 -14.58 -8.20 3.20
N VAL A 192 -13.62 -7.32 3.42
CA VAL A 192 -12.50 -7.50 4.33
C VAL A 192 -12.57 -6.47 5.45
N SER A 193 -12.18 -6.89 6.65
CA SER A 193 -12.19 -6.08 7.86
C SER A 193 -10.92 -6.25 8.68
N MET A 194 -10.67 -5.25 9.53
CA MET A 194 -9.60 -5.26 10.53
C MET A 194 -10.16 -4.75 11.86
N THR A 195 -9.57 -5.16 12.98
CA THR A 195 -9.82 -4.46 14.25
C THR A 195 -9.14 -3.09 14.20
N PHE A 196 -9.64 -2.10 14.92
CA PHE A 196 -9.02 -0.77 14.93
C PHE A 196 -7.55 -0.82 15.37
N LYS A 197 -7.21 -1.66 16.35
CA LYS A 197 -5.81 -1.83 16.80
C LYS A 197 -4.93 -2.44 15.70
N ASP A 198 -5.45 -3.40 14.93
CA ASP A 198 -4.72 -4.02 13.81
C ASP A 198 -4.54 -3.00 12.69
N TYR A 199 -5.58 -2.21 12.37
CA TYR A 199 -5.50 -1.14 11.37
C TYR A 199 -4.49 -0.05 11.78
N VAL A 200 -4.46 0.38 13.04
CA VAL A 200 -3.42 1.30 13.54
C VAL A 200 -2.02 0.69 13.42
N SER A 201 -1.88 -0.61 13.64
CA SER A 201 -0.61 -1.30 13.49
C SER A 201 -0.18 -1.40 12.03
N TYR A 202 -1.12 -1.60 11.11
CA TYR A 202 -0.94 -1.52 9.67
C TYR A 202 -0.49 -0.12 9.23
N MET A 203 -1.22 0.93 9.60
CA MET A 203 -0.90 2.32 9.23
C MET A 203 0.52 2.73 9.62
N LYS A 204 1.04 2.22 10.74
CA LYS A 204 2.39 2.56 11.26
C LYS A 204 3.53 1.84 10.52
N GLN A 205 3.24 0.78 9.77
CA GLN A 205 4.26 -0.12 9.21
C GLN A 205 4.21 -0.22 7.67
N GLN A 206 3.05 0.03 7.07
CA GLN A 206 2.85 -0.15 5.64
C GLN A 206 3.62 0.88 4.79
N HIS A 207 3.97 0.47 3.57
CA HIS A 207 4.52 1.31 2.51
C HIS A 207 3.81 0.98 1.18
N ASP A 208 2.50 0.86 1.22
CA ASP A 208 1.66 0.49 0.07
C ASP A 208 1.55 1.68 -0.90
N GLU A 209 1.47 1.38 -2.20
CA GLU A 209 1.23 2.41 -3.24
C GLU A 209 -0.15 3.04 -3.06
N ASP A 210 -1.15 2.20 -2.78
CA ASP A 210 -2.54 2.57 -2.49
C ASP A 210 -2.93 1.95 -1.13
N PRO A 211 -2.63 2.63 0.00
CA PRO A 211 -2.92 2.09 1.33
C PRO A 211 -4.41 1.83 1.57
N LEU A 212 -4.70 0.75 2.29
CA LEU A 212 -6.03 0.45 2.77
C LEU A 212 -6.45 1.50 3.80
N TYR A 213 -7.71 1.93 3.75
CA TYR A 213 -8.28 2.86 4.71
C TYR A 213 -9.59 2.31 5.30
N ILE A 214 -9.91 2.72 6.53
CA ILE A 214 -11.21 2.41 7.12
C ILE A 214 -12.28 3.23 6.40
N PHE A 215 -13.32 2.53 5.93
CA PHE A 215 -14.56 3.14 5.45
C PHE A 215 -15.73 2.34 6.01
N ASP A 216 -16.38 2.89 7.03
CA ASP A 216 -17.46 2.22 7.76
C ASP A 216 -18.78 2.93 7.48
N ASP A 217 -19.46 2.47 6.42
CA ASP A 217 -20.84 2.84 6.16
C ASP A 217 -21.75 1.92 6.97
N LYS A 218 -22.38 2.47 8.01
CA LYS A 218 -23.32 1.76 8.87
C LYS A 218 -24.77 1.78 8.35
N ASP A 219 -25.03 2.24 7.12
CA ASP A 219 -26.41 2.34 6.61
C ASP A 219 -27.04 0.99 6.18
N TYR A 220 -26.50 -0.15 6.62
CA TYR A 220 -27.14 -1.47 6.50
C TYR A 220 -27.31 -2.15 7.87
N ASN A 221 -28.25 -1.64 8.67
CA ASN A 221 -29.06 -2.43 9.61
C ASN A 221 -30.33 -1.67 10.00
#